data_AF-A0A2T6ZKG1-F1
#
_entry.id   AF-A0A2T6ZKG1-F1
#
_cell.length_a   1.000
_cell.length_b   1.000
_cell.length_c   1.000
_cell.angle_alpha   90.00
_cell.angle_beta   90.00
_cell.angle_gamma   90.00
#
_symmetry.space_group_name_H-M   'P 1'
#
loop_
_entity.id
_entity.type
_entity.pdbx_description
1 polymer ?
#
loop_
_entity_poly.entity_id
_entity_poly.type
_entity_poly.pdbx_seq_one_letter_code
_entity_poly.pdbx_strand_id
1 'polypeptide(L)' 'MFGAGPPPPSAAEIREQEREAKDAIQGAVKIGILLYLSPFVIDYVKSFF' A
#
# COMPACT_ATOMS: atom_id res chain seq x y z
N MET A 1 -8.96 -34.18 -6.22
CA MET A 1 -10.31 -33.89 -5.69
C MET A 1 -10.57 -32.41 -5.91
N PHE A 2 -11.44 -32.04 -6.86
CA PHE A 2 -12.01 -30.68 -6.89
C PHE A 2 -13.11 -30.64 -5.84
N GLY A 3 -12.69 -30.59 -4.57
CA GLY A 3 -13.60 -30.41 -3.45
C GLY A 3 -14.31 -29.07 -3.56
N ALA A 4 -15.46 -28.95 -2.88
CA ALA A 4 -16.10 -27.66 -2.66
C ALA A 4 -15.03 -26.65 -2.24
N GLY A 5 -14.95 -25.52 -2.95
CA GLY A 5 -13.95 -24.49 -2.68
C GLY A 5 -13.97 -24.06 -1.21
N PRO A 6 -12.91 -23.40 -0.73
CA PRO A 6 -12.90 -22.87 0.63
C PRO A 6 -14.19 -22.06 0.89
N PRO A 7 -14.77 -22.18 2.09
CA PRO A 7 -15.98 -21.45 2.41
C PRO A 7 -15.76 -19.95 2.19
N PRO A 8 -16.79 -19.21 1.73
CA PRO A 8 -16.68 -17.77 1.57
C PRO A 8 -16.30 -17.14 2.92
N PRO A 9 -15.46 -16.09 2.93
CA PRO A 9 -15.04 -15.45 4.16
C PRO A 9 -16.23 -14.83 4.90
N SER A 10 -16.16 -14.81 6.22
CA SER A 10 -17.12 -14.10 7.07
C SER A 10 -17.07 -12.59 6.83
N ALA A 11 -18.12 -11.87 7.24
CA ALA A 11 -18.15 -10.42 7.14
C ALA A 11 -17.02 -9.73 7.93
N ALA A 12 -16.55 -10.35 9.01
CA ALA A 12 -15.42 -9.83 9.78
C ALA A 12 -14.10 -9.98 9.00
N GLU A 13 -13.87 -11.14 8.38
CA GLU A 13 -12.70 -11.42 7.56
C GLU A 13 -12.66 -10.52 6.31
N ILE A 14 -13.80 -10.25 5.68
CA ILE A 14 -13.89 -9.31 4.55
C ILE A 14 -13.45 -7.91 4.98
N ARG A 15 -13.94 -7.41 6.12
CA ARG A 15 -13.57 -6.07 6.62
C ARG A 15 -12.09 -5.96 6.97
N GLU A 16 -11.49 -7.03 7.47
CA GLU A 16 -10.06 -7.07 7.74
C GLU A 16 -9.25 -7.04 6.43
N GLN A 17 -9.63 -7.85 5.44
CA GLN A 17 -9.02 -7.82 4.10
C GLN A 17 -9.14 -6.45 3.43
N GLU A 18 -10.29 -5.78 3.55
CA GLU A 18 -10.49 -4.43 3.04
C GLU A 18 -9.55 -3.42 3.73
N ARG A 19 -9.34 -3.54 5.04
CA ARG A 19 -8.40 -2.69 5.80
C ARG A 19 -6.98 -2.90 5.30
N GLU A 20 -6.54 -4.15 5.21
CA GLU A 20 -5.19 -4.50 4.73
C GLU A 20 -4.94 -4.02 3.31
N ALA A 21 -5.90 -4.22 2.40
CA ALA A 21 -5.80 -3.76 1.02
C ALA A 21 -5.69 -2.22 0.95
N LYS A 22 -6.49 -1.51 1.76
CA LYS A 22 -6.44 -0.05 1.83
C LYS A 22 -5.08 0.43 2.33
N ASP A 23 -4.56 -0.15 3.40
CA ASP A 23 -3.28 0.23 3.98
C ASP A 23 -2.12 -0.05 3.00
N ALA A 24 -2.16 -1.18 2.30
CA ALA A 24 -1.18 -1.53 1.28
C ALA A 24 -1.18 -0.52 0.12
N ILE A 25 -2.35 -0.18 -0.41
CA ILE A 25 -2.48 0.82 -1.49
C ILE A 25 -1.97 2.18 -1.02
N GLN A 26 -2.37 2.61 0.18
CA GLN A 26 -1.91 3.89 0.72
C GLN A 26 -0.39 3.91 0.94
N GLY A 27 0.19 2.82 1.43
CA GLY A 27 1.63 2.66 1.58
C GLY A 27 2.36 2.76 0.25
N ALA A 28 1.90 2.02 -0.76
CA ALA A 28 2.47 2.04 -2.10
C ALA A 28 2.43 3.44 -2.73
N VAL A 29 1.30 4.15 -2.61
CA VAL A 29 1.17 5.52 -3.12
C VAL A 29 2.12 6.48 -2.40
N LYS A 30 2.20 6.43 -1.06
CA LYS A 30 3.11 7.28 -0.28
C LYS A 30 4.57 7.05 -0.67
N ILE A 31 4.99 5.78 -0.77
CA ILE A 31 6.34 5.41 -1.17
C ILE A 31 6.61 5.87 -2.61
N GLY A 32 5.65 5.68 -3.52
CA GLY A 32 5.77 6.15 -4.90
C GLY A 32 5.99 7.67 -4.99
N ILE A 33 5.23 8.45 -4.22
CA ILE A 33 5.40 9.91 -4.14
C ILE A 33 6.78 10.27 -3.59
N LEU A 34 7.20 9.63 -2.50
CA LEU A 34 8.52 9.89 -1.88
C LEU A 34 9.67 9.58 -2.85
N LEU A 35 9.61 8.45 -3.55
CA LEU A 35 10.62 8.07 -4.54
C LEU A 35 10.64 9.05 -5.73
N TYR A 36 9.46 9.42 -6.24
CA TYR A 36 9.35 10.40 -7.32
C TYR A 36 9.90 11.78 -6.92
N LEU A 37 9.64 12.21 -5.69
CA LEU A 37 10.10 13.51 -5.19
C LEU A 37 11.53 13.49 -4.65
N SER A 38 12.14 12.32 -4.47
CA SER A 38 13.50 12.18 -3.92
C SER A 38 14.58 13.04 -4.59
N PRO A 39 14.69 13.15 -5.93
CA PRO A 39 15.70 14.01 -6.54
C PRO A 39 15.49 15.48 -6.21
N PHE A 40 14.24 15.95 -6.19
CA PHE A 40 13.91 17.35 -5.87
C PHE A 40 14.26 17.70 -4.42
N VAL A 41 14.01 16.77 -3.49
CA VAL A 41 14.41 16.94 -2.08
C VAL A 41 15.94 17.01 -1.96
N ILE A 42 16.66 16.15 -2.67
CA ILE A 42 18.13 16.16 -2.69
C ILE A 42 18.66 17.48 -3.26
N ASP A 43 18.12 17.94 -4.39
CA ASP A 43 18.56 19.17 -5.04
C ASP A 43 18.23 20.41 -4.20
N TYR A 44 17.06 20.44 -3.54
CA TYR A 44 16.71 21.47 -2.57
C TYR A 44 17.70 21.52 -1.41
N VAL A 45 18.01 20.38 -0.79
CA VAL A 45 18.95 20.31 0.34
C VAL A 45 20.35 20.76 -0.09
N LYS A 46 20.84 20.33 -1.26
CA LYS A 46 22.13 20.77 -1.82
C LYS A 46 22.19 22.26 -2.16
N SER A 47 21.06 22.87 -2.50
CA SER A 47 21.01 24.30 -2.81
C SER A 47 20.97 25.16 -1.54
N PHE A 48 20.60 24.56 -0.40
CA PHE A 48 20.41 25.27 0.87
C PHE A 48 21.64 25.17 1.80
N PHE A 49 22.52 24.19 1.59
CA PHE A 49 23.77 23.96 2.33
C PHE A 49 24.99 24.12 1.42
#